data_AF-A0A452HV07-F1
#
_entry.id   AF-A0A452HV07-F1
#
_cell.length_a   1.000
_cell.length_b   1.000
_cell.length_c   1.000
_cell.angle_alpha   90.00
_cell.angle_beta   90.00
_cell.angle_gamma   90.00
#
_symmetry.space_group_name_H-M   'P 1'
#
loop_
_entity.id
_entity.type
_entity.pdbx_description
1 polymer ?
#
loop_
_entity_poly.entity_id
_entity_poly.type
_entity_poly.pdbx_seq_one_letter_code
_entity_poly.pdbx_strand_id
1 'polypeptide(L)'
;MPGSSVISFNCVDSSLSSLKNCQSYINTGMDIATNVALDLVENCNDVEEVNSMESVMLEYAAMDRELNHYMQAVEATVQQIKRDKPENIPDLKDLVKKKFTALESKNDDSDLQRNEKYIHFMEQLKRMRKQFGPRSNTDANESIEQIDEDIAVTQSQINFICPITQMEMQKPVRNKVCGHTYEEEAILKIIQRRENQKKKACCPKIGCSHLDVKRSDLVPDEALKRAIDSQSKQSQSMP
;
A
#
# COMPACT_ATOMS: atom_id res chain seq x y z
N MET A 1 31.30 50.88 24.66
CA MET A 1 30.79 50.13 23.50
C MET A 1 29.89 49.04 24.05
N PRO A 2 28.55 49.13 23.94
CA PRO A 2 27.68 48.05 24.39
C PRO A 2 27.89 46.87 23.45
N GLY A 3 28.24 45.70 24.01
CA GLY A 3 28.47 44.49 23.24
C GLY A 3 27.19 44.08 22.52
N SER A 4 27.20 44.12 21.19
CA SER A 4 26.14 43.52 20.36
C SER A 4 26.00 42.06 20.75
N SER A 5 24.89 41.71 21.39
CA SER A 5 24.59 40.33 21.77
C SER A 5 24.39 39.52 20.50
N VAL A 6 25.35 38.66 20.15
CA VAL A 6 25.24 37.80 18.97
C VAL A 6 24.32 36.62 19.33
N ILE A 7 23.11 36.60 18.80
CA ILE A 7 22.17 35.50 19.00
C ILE A 7 22.66 34.29 18.18
N SER A 8 22.95 33.19 18.86
CA SER A 8 23.31 31.91 18.22
C SER A 8 22.06 31.12 17.87
N PHE A 9 21.98 30.60 16.64
CA PHE A 9 20.87 29.80 16.14
C PHE A 9 21.23 28.34 15.88
N ASN A 10 22.42 27.88 16.30
CA ASN A 10 22.93 26.54 15.98
C ASN A 10 21.99 25.41 16.44
N CYS A 11 21.35 25.56 17.60
CA CYS A 11 20.37 24.60 18.11
C CYS A 11 19.10 24.55 17.24
N VAL A 12 18.68 25.70 16.70
CA VAL A 12 17.53 25.79 15.80
C VAL A 12 17.87 25.14 14.47
N ASP A 13 19.05 25.41 13.91
CA ASP A 13 19.52 24.81 12.66
C ASP A 13 19.63 23.28 12.78
N SER A 14 20.10 22.77 13.94
CA SER A 14 20.14 21.33 14.23
C SER A 14 18.75 20.71 14.34
N SER A 15 17.80 21.43 14.95
CA SER A 15 16.41 20.97 15.09
C SER A 15 15.69 20.96 13.75
N LEU A 16 15.88 21.99 12.91
CA LEU A 16 15.38 22.04 11.53
C LEU A 16 15.91 20.88 10.70
N SER A 17 17.19 20.55 10.84
CA SER A 17 17.79 19.39 10.16
C SER A 17 17.14 18.07 10.59
N SER A 18 16.81 17.94 11.88
CA SER A 18 16.12 16.77 12.42
C SER A 18 14.68 16.67 11.89
N LEU A 19 13.94 17.78 11.84
CA LEU A 19 12.60 17.86 11.25
C LEU A 19 12.62 17.52 9.76
N LYS A 20 13.64 17.97 9.04
CA LYS A 20 13.84 17.61 7.63
C LYS A 20 14.03 16.10 7.44
N ASN A 21 14.76 15.46 8.35
CA ASN A 21 14.88 14.00 8.34
C ASN A 21 13.53 13.32 8.63
N CYS A 22 12.68 13.90 9.49
CA CYS A 22 11.34 13.35 9.75
C CYS A 22 10.47 13.30 8.49
N GLN A 23 10.70 14.18 7.52
CA GLN A 23 10.04 14.15 6.21
C GLN A 23 10.24 12.82 5.47
N SER A 24 11.38 12.15 5.68
CA SER A 24 11.63 10.83 5.09
C SER A 24 10.72 9.73 5.66
N TYR A 25 10.31 9.84 6.93
CA TYR A 25 9.38 8.89 7.56
C TYR A 25 7.96 9.05 7.01
N ILE A 26 7.53 10.28 6.73
CA ILE A 26 6.24 10.55 6.06
C ILE A 26 6.24 9.90 4.68
N ASN A 27 7.30 10.11 3.90
CA ASN A 27 7.46 9.48 2.58
C ASN A 27 7.45 7.96 2.64
N THR A 28 8.07 7.37 3.66
CA THR A 28 8.06 5.92 3.89
C THR A 28 6.65 5.43 4.25
N GLY A 29 5.92 6.18 5.07
CA GLY A 29 4.53 5.90 5.41
C GLY A 29 3.62 5.87 4.18
N MET A 30 3.81 6.82 3.25
CA MET A 30 3.10 6.86 1.96
C MET A 30 3.44 5.65 1.07
N ASP A 31 4.69 5.19 1.04
CA ASP A 31 5.08 3.99 0.29
C ASP A 31 4.44 2.73 0.86
N ILE A 32 4.39 2.61 2.20
CA ILE A 32 3.71 1.50 2.89
C ILE A 32 2.21 1.54 2.59
N ALA A 33 1.58 2.71 2.71
CA ALA A 33 0.16 2.88 2.42
C ALA A 33 -0.18 2.49 0.97
N THR A 34 0.71 2.84 0.03
CA THR A 34 0.59 2.42 -1.37
C THR A 34 0.61 0.90 -1.49
N ASN A 35 1.62 0.23 -0.95
CA ASN A 35 1.74 -1.23 -1.04
C ASN A 35 0.55 -1.96 -0.42
N VAL A 36 0.09 -1.50 0.75
CA VAL A 36 -1.10 -2.05 1.40
C VAL A 36 -2.33 -1.91 0.50
N ALA A 37 -2.54 -0.74 -0.12
CA ALA A 37 -3.66 -0.55 -1.04
C ALA A 37 -3.57 -1.45 -2.28
N LEU A 38 -2.36 -1.68 -2.82
CA LEU A 38 -2.16 -2.59 -3.94
C LEU A 38 -2.47 -4.04 -3.55
N ASP A 39 -2.00 -4.49 -2.38
CA ASP A 39 -2.26 -5.82 -1.85
C ASP A 39 -3.77 -6.04 -1.61
N LEU A 40 -4.49 -5.01 -1.15
CA LEU A 40 -5.95 -5.06 -0.95
C LEU A 40 -6.70 -5.21 -2.28
N VAL A 41 -6.27 -4.49 -3.33
CA VAL A 41 -6.83 -4.63 -4.69
C VAL A 41 -6.57 -6.04 -5.24
N GLU A 42 -5.38 -6.59 -5.02
CA GLU A 42 -5.04 -7.93 -5.51
C GLU A 42 -5.83 -9.04 -4.81
N ASN A 43 -6.02 -8.94 -3.49
CA ASN A 43 -6.45 -10.08 -2.66
C ASN A 43 -7.89 -10.01 -2.14
N CYS A 44 -8.41 -8.81 -1.88
CA CYS A 44 -9.68 -8.64 -1.17
C CYS A 44 -10.77 -8.01 -2.05
N ASN A 45 -10.39 -7.21 -3.05
CA ASN A 45 -11.31 -6.41 -3.87
C ASN A 45 -12.32 -5.60 -3.03
N ASP A 46 -11.95 -5.29 -1.77
CA ASP A 46 -12.75 -4.47 -0.86
C ASP A 46 -12.53 -3.00 -1.23
N VAL A 47 -13.53 -2.43 -1.90
CA VAL A 47 -13.48 -1.06 -2.40
C VAL A 47 -13.42 -0.06 -1.25
N GLU A 48 -14.04 -0.34 -0.11
CA GLU A 48 -14.06 0.55 1.04
C GLU A 48 -12.69 0.61 1.73
N GLU A 49 -12.03 -0.53 1.92
CA GLU A 49 -10.68 -0.56 2.47
C GLU A 49 -9.66 0.12 1.53
N VAL A 50 -9.79 -0.08 0.21
CA VAL A 50 -8.93 0.62 -0.76
C VAL A 50 -9.18 2.14 -0.76
N ASN A 51 -10.43 2.58 -0.66
CA ASN A 51 -10.77 4.00 -0.54
C ASN A 51 -10.25 4.59 0.79
N SER A 52 -10.22 3.81 1.86
CA SER A 52 -9.64 4.26 3.13
C SER A 52 -8.15 4.57 3.00
N MET A 53 -7.42 3.83 2.16
CA MET A 53 -6.01 4.09 1.89
C MET A 53 -5.78 5.39 1.13
N GLU A 54 -6.74 5.83 0.31
CA GLU A 54 -6.70 7.16 -0.31
C GLU A 54 -6.78 8.27 0.75
N SER A 55 -7.65 8.12 1.75
CA SER A 55 -7.72 9.05 2.88
C SER A 55 -6.38 9.11 3.64
N VAL A 56 -5.78 7.96 3.94
CA VAL A 56 -4.47 7.88 4.60
C VAL A 56 -3.38 8.60 3.79
N MET A 57 -3.40 8.47 2.47
CA MET A 57 -2.45 9.18 1.59
C MET A 57 -2.64 10.70 1.65
N LEU A 58 -3.88 11.19 1.70
CA LEU A 58 -4.17 12.62 1.87
C LEU A 58 -3.74 13.14 3.25
N GLU A 59 -3.93 12.34 4.30
CA GLU A 59 -3.46 12.68 5.66
C GLU A 59 -1.93 12.82 5.72
N TYR A 60 -1.19 11.91 5.07
CA TYR A 60 0.27 12.05 4.95
C TYR A 60 0.68 13.29 4.14
N ALA A 61 -0.02 13.57 3.03
CA ALA A 61 0.25 14.77 2.25
C ALA A 61 -0.02 16.06 3.05
N ALA A 62 -1.08 16.07 3.86
CA ALA A 62 -1.40 17.18 4.76
C ALA A 62 -0.33 17.36 5.85
N MET A 63 0.11 16.25 6.45
CA MET A 63 1.18 16.25 7.45
C MET A 63 2.52 16.75 6.86
N ASP A 64 2.87 16.35 5.64
CA ASP A 64 4.07 16.86 4.94
C ASP A 64 3.97 18.37 4.69
N ARG A 65 2.82 18.86 4.23
CA ARG A 65 2.55 20.29 4.02
C ARG A 65 2.70 21.08 5.33
N GLU A 66 2.09 20.60 6.42
CA GLU A 66 2.16 21.24 7.74
C GLU A 66 3.61 21.31 8.25
N LEU A 67 4.34 20.20 8.19
CA LEU A 67 5.75 20.13 8.58
C LEU A 67 6.61 21.13 7.78
N ASN A 68 6.40 21.19 6.46
CA ASN A 68 7.10 22.13 5.58
C ASN A 68 6.78 23.59 5.93
N HIS A 69 5.52 23.94 6.18
CA HIS A 69 5.16 25.30 6.60
C HIS A 69 5.78 25.68 7.94
N TYR A 70 5.82 24.74 8.88
CA TYR A 70 6.45 24.98 10.18
C TYR A 70 7.95 25.26 10.02
N MET A 71 8.65 24.42 9.25
CA MET A 71 10.07 24.62 8.93
C MET A 71 10.32 25.98 8.25
N GLN A 72 9.51 26.32 7.24
CA GLN A 72 9.59 27.61 6.54
C GLN A 72 9.36 28.81 7.49
N ALA A 73 8.39 28.71 8.41
CA ALA A 73 8.10 29.77 9.36
C ALA A 73 9.27 30.00 10.34
N VAL A 74 9.91 28.92 10.80
CA VAL A 74 11.11 28.97 11.64
C VAL A 74 12.29 29.56 10.88
N GLU A 75 12.59 29.06 9.68
CA GLU A 75 13.67 29.57 8.83
C GLU A 75 13.49 31.05 8.50
N ALA A 76 12.30 31.46 8.07
CA ALA A 76 11.99 32.85 7.76
C ALA A 76 12.13 33.75 8.99
N THR A 77 11.81 33.26 10.19
CA THR A 77 12.01 33.99 11.44
C THR A 77 13.48 34.16 11.77
N VAL A 78 14.27 33.09 11.72
CA VAL A 78 15.71 33.14 11.94
C VAL A 78 16.40 34.07 10.94
N GLN A 79 16.05 33.98 9.66
CA GLN A 79 16.59 34.85 8.61
C GLN A 79 16.24 36.32 8.85
N GLN A 80 15.01 36.62 9.29
CA GLN A 80 14.59 37.98 9.61
C GLN A 80 15.42 38.56 10.77
N ILE A 81 15.58 37.82 11.88
CA ILE A 81 16.37 38.30 13.03
C ILE A 81 17.85 38.50 12.65
N LYS A 82 18.43 37.60 11.85
CA LYS A 82 19.81 37.73 11.35
C LYS A 82 20.01 38.99 10.48
N ARG A 83 18.99 39.38 9.69
CA ARG A 83 19.01 40.56 8.82
C ARG A 83 18.76 41.85 9.58
N ASP A 84 17.67 41.91 10.34
CA ASP A 84 17.17 43.13 10.96
C ASP A 84 18.00 43.53 12.19
N LYS A 85 18.70 42.58 12.83
CA LYS A 85 19.50 42.75 14.05
C LYS A 85 18.84 43.71 15.05
N PRO A 86 17.60 43.40 15.47
CA PRO A 86 16.82 44.33 16.29
C PRO A 86 17.49 44.56 17.65
N GLU A 87 17.42 45.79 18.15
CA GLU A 87 17.95 46.15 19.48
C GLU A 87 17.24 45.38 20.61
N ASN A 88 15.93 45.14 20.46
CA ASN A 88 15.13 44.32 21.36
C ASN A 88 14.66 43.06 20.63
N ILE A 89 14.96 41.89 21.22
CA ILE A 89 14.57 40.60 20.66
C ILE A 89 13.04 40.46 20.79
N PRO A 90 12.30 40.32 19.68
CA PRO A 90 10.86 40.11 19.72
C PRO A 90 10.53 38.70 20.22
N ASP A 91 9.28 38.45 20.59
CA ASP A 91 8.83 37.09 20.90
C ASP A 91 8.91 36.21 19.64
N LEU A 92 9.94 35.36 19.63
CA LEU A 92 10.22 34.48 18.49
C LEU A 92 9.14 33.42 18.31
N LYS A 93 8.54 32.94 19.41
CA LYS A 93 7.48 31.94 19.37
C LYS A 93 6.24 32.52 18.68
N ASP A 94 5.84 33.72 19.07
CA ASP A 94 4.72 34.42 18.44
C ASP A 94 5.00 34.77 16.98
N LEU A 95 6.24 35.16 16.66
CA LEU A 95 6.63 35.48 15.29
C LEU A 95 6.58 34.24 14.37
N VAL A 96 7.11 33.10 14.83
CA VAL A 96 6.99 31.82 14.12
C VAL A 96 5.52 31.44 13.94
N LYS A 97 4.73 31.52 15.02
CA LYS A 97 3.29 31.18 14.96
C LYS A 97 2.53 32.03 13.97
N LYS A 98 2.77 33.35 13.94
CA LYS A 98 2.15 34.26 12.96
C LYS A 98 2.52 33.91 11.53
N LYS A 99 3.79 33.62 11.25
CA LYS A 99 4.25 33.22 9.91
C LYS A 99 3.67 31.87 9.49
N PHE A 100 3.62 30.92 10.41
CA PHE A 100 3.03 29.61 10.20
C PHE A 100 1.54 29.71 9.85
N THR A 101 0.74 30.38 10.68
CA THR A 101 -0.70 30.59 10.41
C THR A 101 -0.94 31.37 9.12
N ALA A 102 -0.05 32.31 8.76
CA ALA A 102 -0.15 33.02 7.48
C ALA A 102 0.12 32.11 6.27
N LEU A 103 0.99 31.10 6.40
CA LEU A 103 1.17 30.06 5.38
C LEU A 103 -0.08 29.18 5.30
N GLU A 104 -0.56 28.69 6.44
CA GLU A 104 -1.74 27.82 6.51
C GLU A 104 -3.01 28.49 5.97
N SER A 105 -3.18 29.79 6.19
CA SER A 105 -4.35 30.54 5.69
C SER A 105 -4.47 30.58 4.16
N LYS A 106 -3.40 30.22 3.44
CA LYS A 106 -3.37 30.15 1.98
C LYS A 106 -3.57 28.73 1.44
N ASN A 107 -3.74 27.75 2.33
CA ASN A 107 -3.90 26.37 1.93
C ASN A 107 -5.24 26.15 1.23
N ASP A 108 -5.20 25.34 0.18
CA ASP A 108 -6.35 24.69 -0.39
C ASP A 108 -6.15 23.18 -0.29
N ASP A 109 -7.15 22.44 0.18
CA ASP A 109 -7.04 20.99 0.34
C ASP A 109 -7.01 20.26 -1.01
N SER A 110 -7.47 20.90 -2.09
CA SER A 110 -7.27 20.39 -3.45
C SER A 110 -5.79 20.34 -3.87
N ASP A 111 -4.92 21.12 -3.23
CA ASP A 111 -3.47 21.04 -3.48
C ASP A 111 -2.86 19.72 -2.97
N LEU A 112 -3.50 19.05 -2.01
CA LEU A 112 -3.03 17.74 -1.53
C LEU A 112 -3.07 16.69 -2.64
N GLN A 113 -4.04 16.80 -3.55
CA GLN A 113 -4.16 15.91 -4.71
C GLN A 113 -3.08 16.16 -5.77
N ARG A 114 -2.35 17.27 -5.67
CA ARG A 114 -1.21 17.60 -6.54
C ARG A 114 0.11 17.01 -6.01
N ASN A 115 0.11 16.41 -4.83
CA ASN A 115 1.31 15.77 -4.28
C ASN A 115 1.78 14.62 -5.20
N GLU A 116 3.08 14.61 -5.54
CA GLU A 116 3.65 13.64 -6.47
C GLU A 116 3.43 12.19 -6.05
N LYS A 117 3.55 11.88 -4.75
CA LYS A 117 3.33 10.53 -4.22
C LYS A 117 1.85 10.14 -4.26
N TYR A 118 0.95 11.08 -4.03
CA TYR A 118 -0.50 10.85 -4.18
C TYR A 118 -0.88 10.57 -5.64
N ILE A 119 -0.36 11.35 -6.59
CA ILE A 119 -0.59 11.12 -8.03
C ILE A 119 -0.09 9.72 -8.44
N HIS A 120 1.13 9.38 -8.03
CA HIS A 120 1.72 8.08 -8.34
C HIS A 120 0.94 6.90 -7.73
N PHE A 121 0.43 7.07 -6.51
CA PHE A 121 -0.47 6.13 -5.85
C PHE A 121 -1.75 5.91 -6.65
N MET A 122 -2.43 6.99 -7.05
CA MET A 122 -3.67 6.90 -7.84
C MET A 122 -3.45 6.25 -9.20
N GLU A 123 -2.33 6.54 -9.86
CA GLU A 123 -1.97 5.90 -11.13
C GLU A 123 -1.73 4.39 -10.97
N GLN A 124 -1.01 3.97 -9.93
CA GLN A 124 -0.80 2.56 -9.63
C GLN A 124 -2.11 1.83 -9.28
N LEU A 125 -2.97 2.45 -8.47
CA LEU A 125 -4.29 1.89 -8.17
C LEU A 125 -5.15 1.75 -9.43
N LYS A 126 -5.17 2.76 -10.32
CA LYS A 126 -5.91 2.69 -11.58
C LYS A 126 -5.42 1.53 -12.46
N ARG A 127 -4.10 1.30 -12.53
CA ARG A 127 -3.50 0.18 -13.27
C ARG A 127 -3.89 -1.16 -12.65
N MET A 128 -3.76 -1.31 -11.33
CA MET A 128 -4.08 -2.55 -10.63
C MET A 128 -5.57 -2.89 -10.70
N ARG A 129 -6.46 -1.89 -10.57
CA ARG A 129 -7.91 -2.08 -10.72
C ARG A 129 -8.30 -2.50 -12.14
N LYS A 130 -7.61 -2.03 -13.19
CA LYS A 130 -7.80 -2.53 -14.57
C LYS A 130 -7.41 -4.00 -14.72
N GLN A 131 -6.44 -4.48 -13.95
CA GLN A 131 -5.91 -5.83 -14.04
C GLN A 131 -6.65 -6.84 -13.15
N PHE A 132 -7.09 -6.42 -11.96
CA PHE A 132 -7.64 -7.30 -10.91
C PHE A 132 -9.04 -6.90 -10.40
N GLY A 133 -9.53 -5.70 -10.75
CA GLY A 133 -10.83 -5.23 -10.30
C GLY A 133 -12.00 -5.93 -11.00
N PRO A 134 -13.21 -5.94 -10.39
CA PRO A 134 -14.41 -6.32 -11.12
C PRO A 134 -14.59 -5.36 -12.30
N ARG A 135 -14.91 -5.87 -13.50
CA ARG A 135 -15.30 -5.03 -14.65
C ARG A 135 -16.58 -4.26 -14.28
N SER A 136 -16.42 -3.09 -13.66
CA SER A 136 -17.46 -2.08 -13.61
C SER A 136 -17.60 -1.53 -15.03
N ASN A 137 -18.73 -1.82 -15.67
CA ASN A 137 -19.17 -1.13 -16.89
C ASN A 137 -19.61 0.31 -16.55
N THR A 138 -18.73 1.10 -15.93
CA THR A 138 -18.98 2.51 -15.68
C THR A 138 -17.68 3.28 -15.85
N ASP A 139 -17.19 3.31 -17.08
CA ASP A 139 -16.42 4.45 -17.61
C ASP A 139 -16.52 4.40 -19.13
N ALA A 140 -17.64 4.94 -19.62
CA ALA A 140 -17.85 5.25 -21.02
C ALA A 140 -17.02 6.49 -21.39
N ASN A 141 -15.70 6.38 -21.45
CA ASN A 141 -14.82 7.14 -22.35
C ASN A 141 -13.37 6.80 -22.05
N GLU A 142 -12.79 5.90 -22.84
CA GLU A 142 -11.47 6.12 -23.44
C GLU A 142 -11.21 4.96 -24.40
N SER A 143 -11.28 5.30 -25.67
CA SER A 143 -10.92 4.49 -26.82
C SER A 143 -9.58 3.78 -26.60
N ILE A 144 -9.56 2.45 -26.70
CA ILE A 144 -8.56 1.70 -27.45
C ILE A 144 -9.23 0.41 -27.95
N GLU A 145 -9.28 0.36 -29.28
CA GLU A 145 -9.42 -0.72 -30.24
C GLU A 145 -9.50 -2.17 -29.73
N GLN A 146 -10.64 -2.79 -30.08
CA GLN A 146 -10.80 -4.11 -30.68
C GLN A 146 -9.69 -5.14 -30.43
N ILE A 147 -9.98 -6.13 -29.56
CA ILE A 147 -9.95 -7.53 -29.97
C ILE A 147 -11.21 -8.20 -29.41
N ASP A 148 -12.04 -8.67 -30.32
CA ASP A 148 -13.26 -9.43 -30.11
C ASP A 148 -12.88 -10.91 -29.94
N GLU A 149 -12.94 -11.42 -28.71
CA GLU A 149 -13.02 -12.86 -28.45
C GLU A 149 -14.01 -13.06 -27.30
N ASP A 150 -15.16 -13.63 -27.65
CA ASP A 150 -16.21 -14.10 -26.73
C ASP A 150 -15.62 -15.07 -25.70
N ILE A 151 -15.12 -14.55 -24.57
CA ILE A 151 -14.88 -15.32 -23.36
C ILE A 151 -15.94 -14.88 -22.36
N ALA A 152 -16.92 -15.76 -22.13
CA ALA A 152 -17.78 -15.69 -20.96
C ALA A 152 -16.91 -15.91 -19.71
N VAL A 153 -16.45 -14.82 -19.09
CA VAL A 153 -15.68 -14.86 -17.85
C VAL A 153 -16.64 -15.08 -16.69
N THR A 154 -16.77 -16.33 -16.23
CA THR A 154 -17.39 -16.62 -14.94
C THR A 154 -16.50 -16.03 -13.83
N GLN A 155 -17.10 -15.25 -12.93
CA GLN A 155 -16.51 -14.80 -11.67
C GLN A 155 -15.79 -15.98 -11.00
N SER A 156 -14.45 -15.94 -10.93
CA SER A 156 -13.66 -16.95 -10.23
C SER A 156 -13.92 -16.79 -8.74
N GLN A 157 -14.96 -17.47 -8.24
CA GLN A 157 -15.14 -17.70 -6.81
C GLN A 157 -13.84 -18.33 -6.30
N ILE A 158 -13.18 -17.69 -5.32
CA ILE A 158 -11.98 -18.24 -4.69
C ILE A 158 -12.41 -19.57 -4.07
N ASN A 159 -12.00 -20.66 -4.70
CA ASN A 159 -12.44 -21.99 -4.30
C ASN A 159 -11.58 -22.47 -3.13
N PHE A 160 -12.15 -22.43 -1.93
CA PHE A 160 -11.50 -22.93 -0.71
C PHE A 160 -11.46 -24.46 -0.65
N ILE A 161 -12.19 -25.15 -1.54
CA ILE A 161 -12.25 -26.60 -1.58
C ILE A 161 -11.04 -27.18 -2.31
N CYS A 162 -10.30 -28.05 -1.62
CA CYS A 162 -9.19 -28.77 -2.19
C CYS A 162 -9.67 -29.74 -3.29
N PRO A 163 -9.09 -29.72 -4.50
CA PRO A 163 -9.48 -30.65 -5.57
C PRO A 163 -9.12 -32.12 -5.27
N ILE A 164 -8.27 -32.39 -4.26
CA ILE A 164 -7.86 -33.75 -3.86
C ILE A 164 -8.77 -34.28 -2.75
N THR A 165 -8.94 -33.52 -1.67
CA THR A 165 -9.71 -33.97 -0.49
C THR A 165 -11.20 -33.67 -0.61
N GLN A 166 -11.59 -32.76 -1.51
CA GLN A 166 -12.96 -32.25 -1.64
C GLN A 166 -13.48 -31.61 -0.34
N MET A 167 -12.57 -31.18 0.52
CA MET A 167 -12.84 -30.45 1.76
C MET A 167 -12.18 -29.08 1.70
N GLU A 168 -12.63 -28.17 2.56
CA GLU A 168 -11.98 -26.88 2.77
C GLU A 168 -10.50 -27.08 3.18
N MET A 169 -9.61 -26.32 2.56
CA MET A 169 -8.17 -26.39 2.82
C MET A 169 -7.83 -25.83 4.20
N GLN A 170 -6.94 -26.46 4.93
CA GLN A 170 -6.39 -25.96 6.20
C GLN A 170 -4.97 -25.43 6.02
N LYS A 171 -4.17 -26.11 5.17
CA LYS A 171 -2.81 -25.69 4.81
C LYS A 171 -2.71 -25.64 3.28
N PRO A 172 -3.22 -24.56 2.66
CA PRO A 172 -3.17 -24.44 1.22
C PRO A 172 -1.72 -24.24 0.74
N VAL A 173 -1.32 -25.01 -0.28
CA VAL A 173 -0.05 -24.86 -1.00
C VAL A 173 -0.30 -24.69 -2.48
N ARG A 174 0.34 -23.69 -3.08
CA ARG A 174 0.23 -23.35 -4.50
C ARG A 174 1.41 -23.90 -5.28
N ASN A 175 1.13 -24.59 -6.38
CA ASN A 175 2.17 -24.99 -7.32
C ASN A 175 2.58 -23.78 -8.18
N LYS A 176 3.84 -23.35 -8.07
CA LYS A 176 4.37 -22.16 -8.77
C LYS A 176 4.46 -22.29 -10.30
N VAL A 177 4.37 -23.51 -10.84
CA VAL A 177 4.44 -23.77 -12.29
C VAL A 177 3.07 -23.66 -12.96
N CYS A 178 2.00 -24.15 -12.31
CA CYS A 178 0.66 -24.18 -12.90
C CYS A 178 -0.39 -23.35 -12.15
N GLY A 179 -0.05 -22.74 -11.01
CA GLY A 179 -0.92 -21.86 -10.23
C GLY A 179 -1.99 -22.56 -9.40
N HIS A 180 -2.14 -23.89 -9.49
CA HIS A 180 -3.16 -24.63 -8.75
C HIS A 180 -2.80 -24.83 -7.27
N THR A 181 -3.82 -24.76 -6.42
CA THR A 181 -3.69 -24.87 -4.96
C THR A 181 -4.30 -26.17 -4.44
N TYR A 182 -3.69 -26.72 -3.39
CA TYR A 182 -4.05 -28.00 -2.77
C TYR A 182 -3.90 -27.94 -1.26
N GLU A 183 -4.52 -28.89 -0.56
CA GLU A 183 -4.15 -29.21 0.82
C GLU A 183 -2.75 -29.84 0.83
N GLU A 184 -1.84 -29.28 1.64
CA GLU A 184 -0.42 -29.63 1.71
C GLU A 184 -0.21 -31.15 1.88
N GLU A 185 -0.84 -31.73 2.90
CA GLU A 185 -0.66 -33.15 3.20
C GLU A 185 -1.17 -34.05 2.07
N ALA A 186 -2.22 -33.62 1.38
CA ALA A 186 -2.86 -34.40 0.33
C ALA A 186 -1.97 -34.49 -0.92
N ILE A 187 -1.42 -33.35 -1.36
CA ILE A 187 -0.54 -33.32 -2.54
C ILE A 187 0.80 -34.03 -2.26
N LEU A 188 1.36 -33.87 -1.06
CA LEU A 188 2.62 -34.53 -0.68
C LEU A 188 2.50 -36.07 -0.69
N LYS A 189 1.36 -36.61 -0.23
CA LYS A 189 1.07 -38.05 -0.28
C LYS A 189 1.01 -38.57 -1.73
N ILE A 190 0.41 -37.81 -2.66
CA ILE A 190 0.37 -38.17 -4.09
C ILE A 190 1.78 -38.21 -4.68
N ILE A 191 2.58 -37.16 -4.44
CA ILE A 191 3.96 -37.06 -4.93
C ILE A 191 4.77 -38.25 -4.41
N GLN A 192 4.75 -38.50 -3.11
CA GLN A 192 5.48 -39.59 -2.47
C GLN A 192 5.10 -40.97 -3.05
N ARG A 193 3.80 -41.22 -3.25
CA ARG A 193 3.32 -42.48 -3.83
C ARG A 193 3.83 -42.71 -5.25
N ARG A 194 3.91 -41.65 -6.06
CA ARG A 194 4.40 -41.72 -7.45
C ARG A 194 5.91 -41.89 -7.52
N GLU A 195 6.66 -41.19 -6.67
CA GLU A 195 8.10 -41.36 -6.50
C GLU A 195 8.46 -42.82 -6.16
N ASN A 196 7.73 -43.43 -5.22
CA ASN A 196 7.93 -44.84 -4.85
C ASN A 196 7.67 -45.80 -6.03
N GLN A 197 6.82 -45.42 -6.98
CA GLN A 197 6.54 -46.18 -8.20
C GLN A 197 7.51 -45.83 -9.35
N LYS A 198 8.52 -45.00 -9.11
CA LYS A 198 9.44 -44.43 -10.12
C LYS A 198 8.69 -43.71 -11.26
N LYS A 199 7.58 -43.07 -10.94
CA LYS A 199 6.74 -42.30 -11.88
C LYS A 199 6.68 -40.84 -11.46
N LYS A 200 6.43 -39.95 -12.43
CA LYS A 200 6.18 -38.53 -12.17
C LYS A 200 4.77 -38.33 -11.63
N ALA A 201 4.61 -37.35 -10.74
CA ALA A 201 3.30 -36.95 -10.24
C ALA A 201 2.70 -35.90 -11.16
N CYS A 202 1.49 -36.14 -11.66
CA CYS A 202 0.76 -35.16 -12.46
C CYS A 202 -0.03 -34.21 -11.56
N CYS A 203 -0.29 -33.00 -12.05
CA CYS A 203 -1.21 -32.05 -11.44
C CYS A 203 -2.59 -32.71 -11.20
N PRO A 204 -3.11 -32.72 -9.95
CA PRO A 204 -4.42 -33.31 -9.67
C PRO A 204 -5.60 -32.51 -10.20
N LYS A 205 -5.41 -31.24 -10.59
CA LYS A 205 -6.49 -30.46 -11.20
C LYS A 205 -6.82 -31.03 -12.59
N ILE A 206 -8.08 -31.42 -12.76
CA ILE A 206 -8.61 -31.93 -14.03
C ILE A 206 -8.35 -30.90 -15.13
N GLY A 207 -7.82 -31.36 -16.27
CA GLY A 207 -7.52 -30.52 -17.43
C GLY A 207 -6.18 -29.78 -17.38
N CYS A 208 -5.41 -29.89 -16.30
CA CYS A 208 -4.08 -29.28 -16.26
C CYS A 208 -3.05 -30.12 -17.03
N SER A 209 -2.28 -29.46 -17.90
CA SER A 209 -1.23 -30.08 -18.73
C SER A 209 0.10 -30.31 -18.00
N HIS A 210 0.21 -29.93 -16.72
CA HIS A 210 1.44 -30.07 -15.95
C HIS A 210 1.58 -31.49 -15.35
N LEU A 211 2.54 -32.27 -15.88
CA LEU A 211 2.69 -33.71 -15.59
C LEU A 211 3.87 -34.06 -14.67
N ASP A 212 4.60 -33.08 -14.15
CA ASP A 212 5.83 -33.28 -13.36
C ASP A 212 5.87 -32.39 -12.12
N VAL A 213 4.88 -32.56 -11.25
CA VAL A 213 4.76 -31.85 -9.98
C VAL A 213 5.81 -32.38 -8.99
N LYS A 214 6.63 -31.48 -8.45
CA LYS A 214 7.63 -31.79 -7.41
C LYS A 214 7.34 -31.07 -6.11
N ARG A 215 7.88 -31.59 -5.00
CA ARG A 215 7.80 -30.91 -3.69
C ARG A 215 8.36 -29.49 -3.73
N SER A 216 9.43 -29.27 -4.50
CA SER A 216 10.06 -27.95 -4.69
C SER A 216 9.20 -26.92 -5.42
N ASP A 217 8.13 -27.36 -6.08
CA ASP A 217 7.23 -26.49 -6.83
C ASP A 217 6.07 -25.98 -5.97
N LEU A 218 5.87 -26.59 -4.80
CA LEU A 218 4.82 -26.22 -3.85
C LEU A 218 5.34 -25.15 -2.90
N VAL A 219 4.59 -24.05 -2.82
CA VAL A 219 4.87 -22.93 -1.92
C VAL A 219 3.61 -22.70 -1.07
N PRO A 220 3.74 -22.44 0.26
CA PRO A 220 2.61 -22.06 1.09
C PRO A 220 1.81 -20.90 0.47
N ASP A 221 0.49 -21.04 0.44
CA ASP A 221 -0.43 -20.01 -0.04
C ASP A 221 -0.99 -19.23 1.16
N GLU A 222 -0.14 -18.38 1.74
CA GLU A 222 -0.49 -17.57 2.93
C GLU A 222 -1.63 -16.58 2.65
N ALA A 223 -1.85 -16.21 1.40
CA ALA A 223 -3.00 -15.40 1.00
C ALA A 223 -4.30 -16.21 1.09
N LEU A 224 -4.34 -17.40 0.48
CA LEU A 224 -5.51 -18.27 0.55
C LEU A 224 -5.81 -18.73 1.97
N LYS A 225 -4.77 -19.03 2.77
CA LYS A 225 -4.91 -19.40 4.17
C LYS A 225 -5.58 -18.29 4.99
N ARG A 226 -5.13 -17.05 4.83
CA ARG A 226 -5.74 -15.88 5.50
C ARG A 226 -7.20 -15.67 5.08
N ALA A 227 -7.54 -15.90 3.82
CA ALA A 227 -8.92 -15.80 3.33
C ALA A 227 -9.83 -16.86 3.99
N ILE A 228 -9.37 -18.11 4.09
CA ILE A 228 -10.06 -19.22 4.77
C ILE A 228 -10.26 -18.91 6.26
N ASP A 229 -9.21 -18.46 6.95
CA ASP A 229 -9.27 -18.08 8.36
C ASP A 229 -10.22 -16.90 8.62
N SER A 230 -10.38 -16.01 7.65
CA SER A 230 -11.29 -14.86 7.77
C SER A 230 -12.75 -15.26 7.58
N GLN A 231 -13.04 -16.16 6.63
CA GLN A 231 -14.39 -16.69 6.41
C GLN A 231 -14.87 -17.54 7.60
N SER A 232 -14.00 -18.39 8.15
CA SER A 232 -14.33 -19.22 9.31
C SER A 232 -14.66 -18.37 10.56
N LYS A 233 -13.97 -17.24 10.77
CA LYS A 233 -14.27 -16.28 11.84
C LYS A 233 -15.64 -15.60 11.66
N GLN A 234 -15.97 -15.15 10.44
CA GLN A 234 -17.27 -14.54 10.14
C GLN A 234 -18.44 -15.51 10.33
N SER A 235 -18.21 -16.80 10.03
CA SER A 235 -19.20 -17.86 10.20
C SER A 235 -19.46 -18.22 11.66
N GLN A 236 -18.46 -18.02 12.55
CA GLN A 236 -18.56 -18.28 13.99
C GLN A 236 -19.14 -17.09 14.78
N SER A 237 -19.18 -15.89 14.21
CA SER A 237 -19.67 -14.67 14.85
C SER A 237 -21.15 -14.35 14.61
N MET A 238 -21.87 -15.19 13.86
CA MET A 238 -23.31 -15.06 13.62
C MET A 238 -24.08 -16.00 14.58
N PRO A 239 -24.90 -15.48 15.51
CA PRO A 239 -25.72 -16.28 16.42
C PRO A 239 -26.90 -16.99 15.73
#